data_AF-A0A529F8M1-F1
#
_entry.id   AF-A0A529F8M1-F1
#
_cell.length_a   1.000
_cell.length_b   1.000
_cell.length_c   1.000
_cell.angle_alpha   90.00
_cell.angle_beta   90.00
_cell.angle_gamma   90.00
#
_symmetry.space_group_name_H-M   'P 1'
#
loop_
_entity.id
_entity.type
_entity.pdbx_description
1 polymer ?
#
loop_
_entity_poly.entity_id
_entity_poly.type
_entity_poly.pdbx_seq_one_letter_code
_entity_poly.pdbx_strand_id
1 'polypeptide(L)'
;GIDYAVFDFAVNSGPGRAAKYLQAACGVGVVQDGRIGPATLAAVRAKPAGVVIDKLCDARLAFLRRLPTWPTFGRGWESRVVGVRIQA
;
A
#
# COMPACT_ATOMS: atom_id res chain seq x y z
N GLY A 1 -3.86 -10.05 5.73
CA GLY A 1 -3.23 -9.63 4.47
C GLY A 1 -3.20 -8.13 4.27
N ILE A 2 -4.33 -7.52 3.89
CA ILE A 2 -4.39 -6.07 3.61
C ILE A 2 -3.94 -5.23 4.83
N ASP A 3 -4.39 -5.61 6.02
CA ASP A 3 -3.99 -5.04 7.30
C ASP A 3 -2.47 -5.08 7.50
N TYR A 4 -1.82 -6.22 7.26
CA TYR A 4 -0.37 -6.37 7.33
C TYR A 4 0.35 -5.49 6.29
N ALA A 5 -0.11 -5.52 5.03
CA ALA A 5 0.49 -4.72 3.96
C ALA A 5 0.38 -3.20 4.22
N VAL A 6 -0.75 -2.75 4.77
CA VAL A 6 -0.97 -1.35 5.16
C VAL A 6 -0.14 -0.99 6.38
N PHE A 7 -0.06 -1.86 7.39
CA PHE A 7 0.78 -1.66 8.58
C PHE A 7 2.26 -1.51 8.21
N ASP A 8 2.83 -2.44 7.45
CA ASP A 8 4.24 -2.37 7.06
C ASP A 8 4.53 -1.10 6.24
N PHE A 9 3.62 -0.72 5.33
CA PHE A 9 3.76 0.52 4.58
C PHE A 9 3.67 1.76 5.50
N ALA A 10 2.73 1.77 6.44
CA ALA A 10 2.55 2.87 7.38
C ALA A 10 3.78 3.09 8.27
N VAL A 11 4.38 2.01 8.77
CA VAL A 11 5.60 2.06 9.60
C VAL A 11 6.77 2.65 8.80
N ASN A 12 6.95 2.23 7.56
CA ASN A 12 8.13 2.60 6.77
C ASN A 12 7.97 3.91 6.00
N SER A 13 6.74 4.39 5.79
CA SER A 13 6.47 5.52 4.89
C SER A 13 5.34 6.42 5.37
N GLY A 14 4.90 6.29 6.61
CA GLY A 14 3.92 7.15 7.25
C GLY A 14 2.47 6.67 7.06
N PRO A 15 1.65 6.70 8.12
CA PRO A 15 0.28 6.16 8.10
C PRO A 15 -0.63 6.89 7.13
N GLY A 16 -0.54 8.22 7.03
CA GLY A 16 -1.37 8.99 6.09
C GLY A 16 -1.09 8.65 4.62
N ARG A 17 0.16 8.29 4.28
CA ARG A 17 0.51 7.85 2.92
C ARG A 17 -0.04 6.45 2.64
N ALA A 18 0.18 5.51 3.55
CA ALA A 18 -0.33 4.16 3.42
C ALA A 18 -1.86 4.14 3.27
N ALA A 19 -2.58 4.94 4.05
CA ALA A 19 -4.03 5.09 3.96
C ALA A 19 -4.50 5.57 2.58
N LYS A 20 -3.86 6.62 2.04
CA LYS A 20 -4.21 7.16 0.71
C LYS A 20 -3.91 6.16 -0.41
N TYR A 21 -2.83 5.40 -0.29
CA TYR A 21 -2.48 4.36 -1.26
C TYR A 21 -3.45 3.17 -1.19
N LEU A 22 -3.92 2.79 0.00
CA LEU A 22 -5.00 1.80 0.14
C LEU A 22 -6.29 2.29 -0.55
N GLN A 23 -6.69 3.54 -0.29
CA GLN A 23 -7.86 4.15 -0.92
C GLN A 23 -7.72 4.17 -2.45
N ALA A 24 -6.56 4.53 -2.98
CA ALA A 24 -6.26 4.47 -4.41
C ALA A 24 -6.34 3.03 -4.97
N ALA A 25 -5.83 2.04 -4.25
CA ALA A 25 -5.88 0.63 -4.64
C ALA A 25 -7.32 0.07 -4.72
N CYS A 26 -8.25 0.66 -3.96
CA CYS A 26 -9.68 0.35 -4.03
C CYS A 26 -10.38 0.88 -5.30
N GLY A 27 -9.69 1.66 -6.14
CA GLY A 27 -10.15 2.00 -7.49
C GLY A 27 -10.75 3.40 -7.64
N VAL A 28 -11.22 3.67 -8.85
CA VAL A 28 -11.74 4.99 -9.26
C VAL A 28 -12.99 5.33 -8.46
N GLY A 29 -13.08 6.57 -7.97
CA GLY A 29 -14.21 7.07 -7.18
C GLY A 29 -14.06 6.95 -5.67
N VAL A 30 -13.03 6.24 -5.18
CA VAL A 30 -12.69 6.23 -3.74
C VAL A 30 -11.91 7.50 -3.40
N VAL A 31 -12.43 8.29 -2.47
CA VAL A 31 -11.77 9.52 -1.99
C VAL A 31 -10.48 9.15 -1.26
N GLN A 32 -9.37 9.79 -1.64
CA GLN A 32 -8.03 9.55 -1.09
C GLN A 32 -7.67 10.59 0.00
N ASP A 33 -8.54 10.73 1.00
CA ASP A 33 -8.38 11.71 2.07
C ASP A 33 -7.44 11.22 3.20
N GLY A 34 -7.04 9.95 3.18
CA GLY A 34 -6.22 9.32 4.21
C GLY A 34 -6.98 8.96 5.49
N ARG A 35 -8.31 9.12 5.51
CA ARG A 35 -9.17 8.73 6.64
C ARG A 35 -9.84 7.40 6.35
N ILE A 36 -9.45 6.36 7.09
CA ILE A 36 -10.04 5.03 6.96
C ILE A 36 -11.39 5.01 7.69
N GLY A 37 -12.45 5.43 6.99
CA GLY A 37 -13.83 5.38 7.46
C GLY A 37 -14.66 4.27 6.82
N PRO A 38 -15.97 4.19 7.14
CA PRO A 38 -16.88 3.17 6.61
C PRO A 38 -16.85 3.03 5.08
N ALA A 39 -16.75 4.14 4.34
CA ALA A 39 -16.65 4.12 2.89
C ALA A 39 -15.38 3.42 2.39
N THR A 40 -14.23 3.66 3.01
CA THR A 40 -12.99 2.97 2.66
C THR A 40 -13.08 1.48 2.99
N LEU A 41 -13.63 1.13 4.16
CA LEU A 41 -13.80 -0.27 4.56
C LEU A 41 -14.76 -1.03 3.63
N ALA A 42 -15.84 -0.39 3.18
CA ALA A 42 -16.75 -0.96 2.19
C ALA A 42 -16.03 -1.20 0.85
N ALA A 43 -15.25 -0.22 0.37
CA ALA A 43 -14.51 -0.33 -0.87
C ALA A 43 -13.43 -1.43 -0.83
N VAL A 44 -12.76 -1.60 0.32
CA VAL A 44 -11.80 -2.69 0.55
C VAL A 44 -12.51 -4.05 0.50
N ARG A 45 -13.65 -4.19 1.19
CA ARG A 45 -14.43 -5.45 1.26
C ARG A 45 -15.06 -5.84 -0.08
N ALA A 46 -15.30 -4.87 -0.96
CA ALA A 46 -15.87 -5.11 -2.28
C ALA A 46 -14.87 -5.72 -3.29
N LYS A 47 -13.63 -6.04 -2.88
CA LYS A 47 -12.59 -6.59 -3.75
C LYS A 47 -11.94 -7.84 -3.14
N PRO A 48 -11.45 -8.77 -3.99
CA PRO A 48 -10.59 -9.85 -3.52
C PRO A 48 -9.34 -9.28 -2.83
N ALA A 49 -8.98 -9.85 -1.67
CA ALA A 49 -7.91 -9.30 -0.86
C ALA A 49 -6.56 -9.25 -1.59
N GLY A 50 -6.21 -10.33 -2.31
CA GLY A 50 -4.98 -10.40 -3.10
C GLY A 50 -4.87 -9.28 -4.14
N VAL A 51 -5.97 -8.90 -4.80
CA VAL A 51 -5.97 -7.80 -5.78
C VAL A 51 -5.66 -6.46 -5.13
N VAL A 52 -6.13 -6.22 -3.90
CA VAL A 52 -5.83 -4.99 -3.17
C VAL A 52 -4.38 -4.99 -2.71
N ILE A 53 -3.87 -6.13 -2.21
CA ILE A 53 -2.49 -6.31 -1.76
C ILE A 53 -1.51 -6.09 -2.92
N ASP A 54 -1.74 -6.72 -4.07
CA ASP A 54 -0.88 -6.57 -5.25
C ASP A 54 -0.80 -5.11 -5.69
N LYS A 55 -1.96 -4.44 -5.85
CA LYS A 55 -2.02 -3.02 -6.22
C LYS A 55 -1.33 -2.13 -5.21
N LEU A 56 -1.51 -2.38 -3.91
CA LEU A 56 -0.87 -1.61 -2.86
C LEU A 56 0.65 -1.78 -2.89
N CYS A 57 1.14 -3.01 -3.07
CA CYS A 57 2.56 -3.31 -3.17
C CYS A 57 3.19 -2.71 -4.43
N ASP A 58 2.54 -2.80 -5.59
CA ASP A 58 2.99 -2.19 -6.84
C ASP A 58 3.11 -0.66 -6.70
N ALA A 59 2.05 -0.02 -6.19
CA ALA A 59 2.03 1.42 -5.99
C ALA A 59 3.11 1.86 -4.99
N ARG A 60 3.29 1.12 -3.89
CA ARG A 60 4.36 1.38 -2.92
C ARG A 60 5.74 1.26 -3.55
N LEU A 61 6.01 0.20 -4.32
CA LEU A 61 7.30 0.00 -4.97
C LEU A 61 7.59 1.11 -5.99
N ALA A 62 6.58 1.52 -6.77
CA ALA A 62 6.69 2.65 -7.67
C ALA A 62 7.02 3.96 -6.92
N PHE A 63 6.40 4.20 -5.76
CA PHE A 63 6.75 5.32 -4.88
C PHE A 63 8.17 5.25 -4.32
N LEU A 64 8.65 4.07 -3.94
CA LEU A 64 10.00 3.92 -3.39
C LEU A 64 11.06 4.15 -4.47
N ARG A 65 10.84 3.67 -5.70
CA ARG A 65 11.76 3.80 -6.85
C ARG A 65 12.07 5.24 -7.26
N ARG A 66 11.19 6.19 -6.92
CA ARG A 66 11.33 7.63 -7.19
C ARG A 66 11.99 8.41 -6.05
N LEU A 67 12.39 7.75 -4.95
CA LEU A 67 13.10 8.42 -3.86
C LEU A 67 14.58 8.64 -4.23
N PRO A 68 15.18 9.79 -3.90
CA PRO A 68 16.59 10.07 -4.22
C PRO A 68 17.58 9.05 -3.64
N THR A 69 17.20 8.41 -2.54
CA THR A 69 18.01 7.42 -1.81
C THR A 69 17.79 5.98 -2.28
N TRP A 70 16.98 5.77 -3.33
CA TRP A 70 16.78 4.46 -3.96
C TRP A 70 18.08 3.75 -4.37
N PRO A 71 19.10 4.41 -4.95
CA PRO A 71 20.36 3.73 -5.31
C PRO A 71 21.05 3.07 -4.11
N THR A 72 20.88 3.63 -2.91
CA THR A 72 21.49 3.12 -1.68
C THR A 72 20.66 2.00 -1.04
N PHE A 73 19.35 2.20 -0.91
CA PHE A 73 18.50 1.33 -0.07
C PHE A 73 17.47 0.49 -0.86
N GLY A 74 17.29 0.77 -2.15
CA GLY A 74 16.19 0.28 -2.97
C GLY A 74 16.06 -1.24 -3.01
N ARG A 75 17.19 -1.96 -3.09
CA ARG A 75 17.20 -3.43 -3.06
C ARG A 75 16.56 -4.01 -1.79
N GLY A 76 16.88 -3.42 -0.62
CA GLY A 76 16.33 -3.87 0.65
C GLY A 76 14.84 -3.55 0.77
N TRP A 77 14.42 -2.38 0.28
CA TRP A 77 13.02 -2.01 0.26
C TRP A 77 12.18 -2.86 -0.70
N GLU A 78 12.70 -3.15 -1.89
CA GLU A 78 12.06 -4.06 -2.85
C GLU A 78 11.87 -5.45 -2.27
N SER A 79 12.92 -6.03 -1.69
CA SER A 79 12.83 -7.33 -1.02
C SER A 79 11.78 -7.34 0.09
N ARG A 80 11.65 -6.25 0.86
CA ARG A 80 10.60 -6.13 1.88
C ARG A 80 9.21 -6.10 1.26
N VAL A 81 8.99 -5.31 0.21
CA VAL A 81 7.68 -5.21 -0.45
C VAL A 81 7.28 -6.56 -1.07
N VAL A 82 8.22 -7.29 -1.67
CA VAL A 82 7.99 -8.66 -2.18
C VAL A 82 7.65 -9.62 -1.04
N GLY A 83 8.38 -9.56 0.08
CA GLY A 83 8.09 -10.38 1.27
C GLY A 83 6.68 -10.14 1.81
N VAL A 84 6.26 -8.86 1.92
CA VAL A 84 4.89 -8.49 2.31
C VAL A 84 3.87 -9.08 1.35
N ARG A 85 4.08 -8.98 0.03
CA ARG A 85 3.15 -9.53 -0.98
C ARG A 85 2.96 -11.04 -0.85
N ILE A 86 4.03 -11.78 -0.53
CA ILE A 86 3.98 -13.24 -0.40
C ILE A 86 3.28 -13.68 0.89
N GLN A 87 3.46 -12.92 1.98
CA GLN A 87 2.95 -13.29 3.30
C GLN A 87 1.52 -12.80 3.58
N ALA A 88 1.09 -11.73 2.90
CA ALA A 88 -0.20 -11.07 3.12
C ALA A 88 -1.36 -11.79 2.43
#